data_AF-A0A4R4KX23-F1
#
_entry.id   AF-A0A4R4KX23-F1
#
_cell.length_a   1.000
_cell.length_b   1.000
_cell.length_c   1.000
_cell.angle_alpha   90.00
_cell.angle_beta   90.00
_cell.angle_gamma   90.00
#
_symmetry.space_group_name_H-M   'P 1'
#
loop_
_entity.id
_entity.type
_entity.pdbx_description
1 polymer ?
#
loop_
_entity_poly.entity_id
_entity_poly.type
_entity_poly.pdbx_seq_one_letter_code
_entity_poly.pdbx_strand_id
1 'polypeptide(L)'
;MDNAEDTFWGPDFEQLSSVDPEIAGVVLGELDRLRGGLQLIASENLTSPAVLAALGSTLTNKYAEGYPGRRYYGGCAEVDRAEEIGIARAKELFGAEHANLQPHSGASANLAAYAALVQPGDTVLAMELPHGGHLTHGSRVNFSGKWFHTVGYTVRPDTELIDYDEAREVGVSGVDAESRCDAARITLNKNAIPYDPQPPAIASGIRVGTPGVTTQGMREGEMRQVATLMARAVRTDPTAPGGADTLARIAGEVAELVAAFPAYAR
;
A
#
# COMPACT_ATOMS: atom_id res chain seq x y z
N MET A 1 -27.13 -40.30 11.68
CA MET A 1 -25.73 -40.59 11.32
C MET A 1 -25.45 -39.78 10.08
N ASP A 2 -24.86 -38.61 10.30
CA ASP A 2 -23.91 -37.93 9.41
C ASP A 2 -23.39 -36.73 10.21
N ASN A 3 -22.61 -37.03 11.26
CA ASN A 3 -21.63 -36.08 11.76
C ASN A 3 -20.52 -36.07 10.71
N ALA A 4 -20.72 -35.31 9.63
CA ALA A 4 -19.58 -34.79 8.90
C ALA A 4 -18.85 -33.91 9.92
N GLU A 5 -17.78 -34.42 10.51
CA GLU A 5 -16.91 -33.63 11.37
C GLU A 5 -16.55 -32.34 10.64
N ASP A 6 -16.88 -31.19 11.24
CA ASP A 6 -16.60 -29.86 10.70
C ASP A 6 -15.10 -29.76 10.42
N THR A 7 -14.72 -29.89 9.15
CA THR A 7 -13.33 -29.83 8.74
C THR A 7 -12.84 -28.40 8.92
N PHE A 8 -11.84 -28.21 9.78
CA PHE A 8 -11.24 -26.90 9.99
C PHE A 8 -10.39 -26.50 8.78
N TRP A 9 -10.81 -25.45 8.07
CA TRP A 9 -10.13 -24.95 6.87
C TRP A 9 -9.23 -23.73 7.11
N GLY A 10 -9.33 -23.08 8.28
CA GLY A 10 -8.64 -21.83 8.57
C GLY A 10 -9.51 -20.86 9.39
N PRO A 11 -9.31 -19.54 9.25
CA PRO A 11 -10.03 -18.56 10.05
C PRO A 11 -11.53 -18.63 9.82
N ASP A 12 -12.28 -18.47 10.90
CA ASP A 12 -13.74 -18.38 10.90
C ASP A 12 -14.16 -17.06 11.58
N PHE A 13 -14.93 -16.26 10.84
CA PHE A 13 -15.39 -14.96 11.33
C PHE A 13 -16.50 -15.09 12.38
N GLU A 14 -17.33 -16.13 12.32
CA GLU A 14 -18.34 -16.38 13.36
C GLU A 14 -17.65 -16.71 14.68
N GLN A 15 -16.60 -17.54 14.62
CA GLN A 15 -15.75 -17.81 15.78
C GLN A 15 -15.10 -16.53 16.32
N LEU A 16 -14.49 -15.69 15.47
CA LEU A 16 -13.91 -14.41 15.91
C LEU A 16 -14.97 -13.53 16.60
N SER A 17 -16.15 -13.40 16.00
CA SER A 17 -17.25 -12.59 16.55
C SER A 17 -17.71 -13.08 17.92
N SER A 18 -17.67 -14.40 18.15
CA SER A 18 -18.03 -14.99 19.44
C SER A 18 -16.96 -14.81 20.53
N VAL A 19 -15.68 -14.85 20.14
CA VAL A 19 -14.54 -14.79 21.07
C VAL A 19 -14.13 -13.36 21.39
N ASP A 20 -14.10 -12.50 20.38
CA ASP A 20 -13.66 -11.11 20.47
C ASP A 20 -14.52 -10.21 19.57
N PRO A 21 -15.73 -9.83 20.04
CA PRO A 21 -16.64 -8.99 19.26
C PRO A 21 -16.09 -7.58 19.00
N GLU A 22 -15.17 -7.08 19.83
CA GLU A 22 -14.55 -5.77 19.65
C GLU A 22 -13.62 -5.80 18.41
N ILE A 23 -12.75 -6.81 18.31
CA ILE A 23 -11.89 -6.98 17.14
C ILE A 23 -12.70 -7.33 15.89
N ALA A 24 -13.75 -8.15 16.01
CA ALA A 24 -14.67 -8.40 14.90
C ALA A 24 -15.26 -7.10 14.34
N GLY A 25 -15.65 -6.17 15.23
CA GLY A 25 -16.13 -4.84 14.85
C GLY A 25 -15.10 -4.01 14.08
N VAL A 26 -13.82 -4.05 14.47
CA VAL A 26 -12.73 -3.38 13.75
C VAL A 26 -12.56 -3.94 12.34
N VAL A 27 -12.57 -5.27 12.19
CA VAL A 27 -12.42 -5.94 10.88
C VAL A 27 -13.56 -5.58 9.94
N LEU A 28 -14.81 -5.56 10.43
CA LEU A 28 -15.96 -5.14 9.64
C LEU A 28 -15.92 -3.65 9.31
N GLY A 29 -15.52 -2.81 10.25
CA GLY A 29 -15.36 -1.37 10.03
C GLY A 29 -14.34 -1.06 8.93
N GLU A 30 -13.23 -1.80 8.86
CA GLU A 30 -12.26 -1.65 7.78
C GLU A 30 -12.81 -2.12 6.44
N LEU A 31 -13.56 -3.24 6.41
CA LEU A 31 -14.25 -3.68 5.18
C LEU A 31 -15.25 -2.63 4.69
N ASP A 32 -15.99 -2.00 5.60
CA ASP A 32 -16.91 -0.91 5.28
C ASP A 32 -16.18 0.34 4.79
N ARG A 33 -15.03 0.69 5.38
CA ARG A 33 -14.16 1.77 4.88
C ARG A 33 -13.70 1.51 3.44
N LEU A 34 -13.22 0.29 3.16
CA LEU A 34 -12.79 -0.13 1.83
C LEU A 34 -13.94 -0.10 0.82
N ARG A 35 -15.15 -0.55 1.22
CA ARG A 35 -16.35 -0.53 0.38
C ARG A 35 -16.96 0.86 0.20
N GLY A 36 -16.65 1.79 1.10
CA GLY A 36 -17.27 3.11 1.18
C GLY A 36 -16.40 4.27 0.67
N GLY A 37 -15.14 4.02 0.28
CA GLY A 37 -14.21 5.07 -0.13
C GLY A 37 -13.31 4.69 -1.31
N LEU A 38 -12.78 5.71 -2.00
CA LEU A 38 -11.84 5.55 -3.11
C LEU A 38 -10.42 5.33 -2.58
N GLN A 39 -9.82 4.18 -2.91
CA GLN A 39 -8.46 3.82 -2.51
C GLN A 39 -7.47 4.24 -3.61
N LEU A 40 -6.81 5.39 -3.41
CA LEU A 40 -5.89 6.03 -4.35
C LEU A 40 -4.44 6.10 -3.86
N ILE A 41 -4.11 5.47 -2.73
CA ILE A 41 -2.72 5.29 -2.31
C ILE A 41 -2.04 4.37 -3.33
N ALA A 42 -1.01 4.89 -4.01
CA ALA A 42 -0.38 4.19 -5.13
C ALA A 42 0.28 2.84 -4.78
N SER A 43 0.62 2.65 -3.51
CA SER A 43 1.20 1.41 -2.98
C SER A 43 0.17 0.44 -2.39
N GLU A 44 -1.11 0.79 -2.38
CA GLU A 44 -2.19 -0.07 -1.92
C GLU A 44 -2.86 -0.80 -3.09
N ASN A 45 -3.45 -1.95 -2.78
CA ASN A 45 -4.32 -2.68 -3.68
C ASN A 45 -5.25 -3.61 -2.88
N LEU A 46 -6.28 -4.14 -3.53
CA LEU A 46 -7.16 -5.16 -2.98
C LEU A 46 -6.68 -6.53 -3.44
N THR A 47 -6.32 -7.40 -2.50
CA THR A 47 -5.92 -8.77 -2.84
C THR A 47 -7.13 -9.68 -3.02
N SER A 48 -6.97 -10.85 -3.61
CA SER A 48 -8.08 -11.78 -3.80
C SER A 48 -8.46 -12.52 -2.50
N PRO A 49 -9.73 -12.94 -2.32
CA PRO A 49 -10.13 -13.79 -1.20
C PRO A 49 -9.31 -15.08 -1.07
N ALA A 50 -8.85 -15.65 -2.20
CA ALA A 50 -7.99 -16.83 -2.20
C ALA A 50 -6.62 -16.56 -1.53
N VAL A 51 -6.07 -15.36 -1.70
CA VAL A 51 -4.82 -14.96 -1.03
C VAL A 51 -5.07 -14.77 0.48
N LEU A 52 -6.18 -14.15 0.86
CA LEU A 52 -6.56 -13.98 2.27
C LEU A 52 -6.75 -15.33 2.98
N ALA A 53 -7.37 -16.31 2.30
CA ALA A 53 -7.53 -17.66 2.82
C ALA A 53 -6.18 -18.36 3.08
N ALA A 54 -5.22 -18.22 2.16
CA ALA A 54 -3.87 -18.77 2.36
C ALA A 54 -3.13 -18.08 3.52
N LEU A 55 -3.25 -16.75 3.63
CA LEU A 55 -2.58 -15.96 4.68
C LEU A 55 -3.05 -16.34 6.09
N GLY A 56 -4.36 -16.61 6.25
CA GLY A 56 -4.94 -17.04 7.52
C GLY A 56 -4.84 -18.55 7.81
N SER A 57 -4.16 -19.31 6.96
CA SER A 57 -4.11 -20.77 7.08
C SER A 57 -3.21 -21.28 8.20
N THR A 58 -3.25 -22.60 8.42
CA THR A 58 -2.40 -23.30 9.40
C THR A 58 -0.89 -23.20 9.13
N LEU A 59 -0.48 -22.72 7.96
CA LEU A 59 0.93 -22.45 7.64
C LEU A 59 1.56 -21.44 8.61
N THR A 60 0.78 -20.52 9.18
CA THR A 60 1.25 -19.55 10.17
C THR A 60 1.86 -20.20 11.43
N ASN A 61 1.47 -21.45 11.73
CA ASN A 61 1.95 -22.18 12.91
C ASN A 61 3.31 -22.84 12.68
N LYS A 62 3.82 -22.87 11.44
CA LYS A 62 5.00 -23.66 11.09
C LYS A 62 6.28 -22.84 11.14
N TYR A 63 7.17 -23.22 12.06
CA TYR A 63 8.53 -22.71 12.12
C TYR A 63 9.46 -23.49 11.16
N ALA A 64 10.00 -22.83 10.14
CA ALA A 64 10.68 -23.48 9.01
C ALA A 64 12.01 -22.80 8.62
N GLU A 65 12.88 -22.55 9.58
CA GLU A 65 14.20 -21.94 9.31
C GLU A 65 15.05 -22.78 8.34
N GLY A 66 15.77 -22.08 7.46
CA GLY A 66 16.57 -22.64 6.38
C GLY A 66 15.87 -22.50 5.02
N TYR A 67 16.25 -23.35 4.06
CA TYR A 67 15.68 -23.38 2.72
C TYR A 67 15.07 -24.76 2.44
N PRO A 68 14.19 -24.92 1.42
CA PRO A 68 13.67 -26.21 1.02
C PRO A 68 14.77 -27.27 0.88
N GLY A 69 14.58 -28.44 1.48
CA GLY A 69 15.58 -29.52 1.53
C GLY A 69 16.80 -29.28 2.45
N ARG A 70 16.94 -28.10 3.06
CA ARG A 70 18.01 -27.74 4.02
C ARG A 70 17.44 -26.94 5.19
N ARG A 71 16.51 -27.55 5.92
CA ARG A 71 15.87 -26.97 7.10
C ARG A 71 16.62 -27.31 8.39
N TYR A 72 16.57 -26.40 9.36
CA TYR A 72 17.09 -26.65 10.72
C TYR A 72 16.14 -27.48 11.58
N TYR A 73 14.86 -27.57 11.19
CA TYR A 73 13.82 -28.31 11.91
C TYR A 73 13.07 -29.28 11.00
N GLY A 74 12.52 -30.33 11.59
CA GLY A 74 11.70 -31.33 10.90
C GLY A 74 10.25 -30.87 10.67
N GLY A 75 9.51 -31.67 9.88
CA GLY A 75 8.09 -31.45 9.61
C GLY A 75 7.81 -30.25 8.70
N CYS A 76 8.68 -30.03 7.70
CA CYS A 76 8.61 -28.90 6.77
C CYS A 76 8.12 -29.28 5.36
N ALA A 77 7.67 -30.52 5.14
CA ALA A 77 7.35 -31.01 3.79
C ALA A 77 6.33 -30.14 3.03
N GLU A 78 5.23 -29.74 3.67
CA GLU A 78 4.22 -28.90 3.02
C GLU A 78 4.64 -27.44 2.85
N VAL A 79 5.42 -26.88 3.79
CA VAL A 79 5.96 -25.51 3.64
C VAL A 79 7.08 -25.45 2.58
N ASP A 80 7.90 -26.50 2.45
CA ASP A 80 8.88 -26.64 1.37
C ASP A 80 8.17 -26.65 0.03
N ARG A 81 7.10 -27.46 -0.10
CA ARG A 81 6.28 -27.51 -1.31
C ARG A 81 5.66 -26.15 -1.64
N ALA A 82 5.12 -25.43 -0.66
CA ALA A 82 4.57 -24.09 -0.86
C ALA A 82 5.65 -23.09 -1.33
N GLU A 83 6.83 -23.11 -0.71
CA GLU A 83 7.96 -22.25 -1.06
C GLU A 83 8.50 -22.56 -2.47
N GLU A 84 8.64 -23.84 -2.83
CA GLU A 84 9.07 -24.27 -4.16
C GLU A 84 8.11 -23.84 -5.27
N ILE A 85 6.79 -24.00 -5.05
CA ILE A 85 5.76 -23.52 -5.97
C ILE A 85 5.85 -22.00 -6.14
N GLY A 86 6.02 -21.27 -5.03
CA GLY A 86 6.18 -19.82 -5.06
C GLY A 86 7.41 -19.40 -5.85
N ILE A 87 8.57 -20.01 -5.59
CA ILE A 87 9.83 -19.72 -6.26
C ILE A 87 9.70 -19.95 -7.77
N ALA A 88 9.13 -21.09 -8.17
CA ALA A 88 8.91 -21.42 -9.57
C ALA A 88 8.04 -20.38 -10.27
N ARG A 89 6.91 -20.00 -9.65
CA ARG A 89 5.99 -18.98 -10.19
C ARG A 89 6.63 -17.60 -10.27
N ALA A 90 7.42 -17.19 -9.28
CA ALA A 90 8.12 -15.92 -9.29
C ALA A 90 9.16 -15.86 -10.42
N LYS A 91 9.93 -16.94 -10.59
CA LYS A 91 10.91 -17.07 -11.68
C LYS A 91 10.23 -17.01 -13.06
N GLU A 92 9.13 -17.72 -13.23
CA GLU A 92 8.34 -17.70 -14.47
C GLU A 92 7.77 -16.31 -14.75
N LEU A 93 7.13 -15.68 -13.76
CA LEU A 93 6.48 -14.38 -13.91
C LEU A 93 7.46 -13.25 -14.28
N PHE A 94 8.64 -13.23 -13.65
CA PHE A 94 9.62 -12.15 -13.82
C PHE A 94 10.77 -12.51 -14.78
N GLY A 95 10.80 -13.72 -15.33
CA GLY A 95 11.92 -14.21 -16.13
C GLY A 95 13.25 -14.28 -15.35
N ALA A 96 13.17 -14.49 -14.04
CA ALA A 96 14.34 -14.45 -13.15
C ALA A 96 15.05 -15.81 -13.05
N GLU A 97 16.38 -15.79 -12.94
CA GLU A 97 17.17 -17.01 -12.72
C GLU A 97 16.97 -17.57 -11.30
N HIS A 98 16.83 -16.69 -10.31
CA HIS A 98 16.68 -17.02 -8.88
C HIS A 98 15.58 -16.16 -8.25
N ALA A 99 14.92 -16.69 -7.21
CA ALA A 99 13.97 -15.95 -6.39
C ALA A 99 14.09 -16.41 -4.92
N ASN A 100 14.06 -15.45 -3.99
CA ASN A 100 13.94 -15.70 -2.56
C ASN A 100 12.66 -15.03 -2.06
N LEU A 101 11.76 -15.83 -1.49
CA LEU A 101 10.42 -15.39 -1.03
C LEU A 101 10.33 -15.17 0.48
N GLN A 102 11.42 -15.38 1.22
CA GLN A 102 11.43 -15.30 2.67
C GLN A 102 11.44 -13.87 3.27
N PRO A 103 11.87 -12.80 2.55
CA PRO A 103 11.74 -11.45 3.10
C PRO A 103 10.29 -11.10 3.47
N HIS A 104 10.05 -10.72 4.72
CA HIS A 104 8.73 -10.42 5.26
C HIS A 104 8.03 -9.21 4.60
N SER A 105 8.82 -8.29 4.03
CA SER A 105 8.35 -7.09 3.35
C SER A 105 9.43 -6.54 2.41
N GLY A 106 9.08 -5.55 1.58
CA GLY A 106 10.04 -4.87 0.70
C GLY A 106 11.22 -4.24 1.46
N ALA A 107 11.00 -3.73 2.67
CA ALA A 107 12.09 -3.16 3.47
C ALA A 107 13.09 -4.23 3.94
N SER A 108 12.60 -5.39 4.37
CA SER A 108 13.47 -6.53 4.73
C SER A 108 14.17 -7.12 3.51
N ALA A 109 13.55 -7.09 2.32
CA ALA A 109 14.17 -7.53 1.07
C ALA A 109 15.33 -6.61 0.69
N ASN A 110 15.14 -5.29 0.78
CA ASN A 110 16.21 -4.33 0.56
C ASN A 110 17.34 -4.52 1.58
N LEU A 111 17.02 -4.72 2.86
CA LEU A 111 18.04 -5.00 3.87
C LEU A 111 18.84 -6.26 3.55
N ALA A 112 18.18 -7.35 3.16
CA ALA A 112 18.85 -8.60 2.77
C ALA A 112 19.76 -8.40 1.56
N ALA A 113 19.32 -7.63 0.56
CA ALA A 113 20.14 -7.30 -0.61
C ALA A 113 21.38 -6.47 -0.23
N TYR A 114 21.22 -5.46 0.64
CA TYR A 114 22.36 -4.68 1.13
C TYR A 114 23.33 -5.57 1.91
N ALA A 115 22.83 -6.37 2.87
CA ALA A 115 23.67 -7.25 3.68
C ALA A 115 24.42 -8.32 2.85
N ALA A 116 23.88 -8.71 1.70
CA ALA A 116 24.52 -9.66 0.81
C ALA A 116 25.59 -9.04 -0.10
N LEU A 117 25.46 -7.76 -0.48
CA LEU A 117 26.25 -7.14 -1.55
C LEU A 117 27.19 -6.03 -1.08
N VAL A 118 26.92 -5.41 0.07
CA VAL A 118 27.68 -4.28 0.60
C VAL A 118 27.88 -4.39 2.11
N GLN A 119 28.88 -3.70 2.63
CA GLN A 119 29.18 -3.60 4.05
C GLN A 119 28.74 -2.24 4.61
N PRO A 120 28.36 -2.15 5.90
CA PRO A 120 28.20 -0.86 6.55
C PRO A 120 29.44 0.03 6.36
N GLY A 121 29.22 1.29 5.98
CA GLY A 121 30.26 2.24 5.58
C GLY A 121 30.49 2.32 4.08
N ASP A 122 30.02 1.34 3.29
CA ASP A 122 30.13 1.43 1.84
C ASP A 122 29.29 2.56 1.27
N THR A 123 29.72 3.06 0.11
CA THR A 123 29.00 4.09 -0.62
C THR A 123 27.95 3.47 -1.54
N VAL A 124 26.71 3.94 -1.43
CA VAL A 124 25.59 3.46 -2.24
C VAL A 124 24.95 4.63 -2.98
N LEU A 125 24.72 4.49 -4.28
CA LEU A 125 24.03 5.49 -5.10
C LEU A 125 22.52 5.19 -5.08
N ALA A 126 21.70 6.20 -4.79
CA ALA A 126 20.25 6.04 -4.72
C ALA A 126 19.49 7.34 -5.02
N MET A 127 18.22 7.22 -5.42
CA MET A 127 17.36 8.38 -5.67
C MET A 127 16.98 9.04 -4.34
N GLU A 128 17.04 10.37 -4.28
CA GLU A 128 16.66 11.10 -3.08
C GLU A 128 15.15 11.03 -2.80
N LEU A 129 14.77 10.97 -1.51
CA LEU A 129 13.38 10.86 -1.08
C LEU A 129 12.46 11.98 -1.62
N PRO A 130 12.87 13.28 -1.64
CA PRO A 130 12.05 14.34 -2.23
C PRO A 130 11.87 14.21 -3.75
N HIS A 131 12.70 13.39 -4.41
CA HIS A 131 12.73 13.22 -5.85
C HIS A 131 12.13 11.88 -6.30
N GLY A 132 11.37 11.19 -5.42
CA GLY A 132 10.70 9.92 -5.72
C GLY A 132 11.40 8.67 -5.16
N GLY A 133 12.51 8.84 -4.44
CA GLY A 133 13.19 7.75 -3.74
C GLY A 133 12.34 7.14 -2.61
N HIS A 134 12.78 5.99 -2.08
CA HIS A 134 12.13 5.33 -0.95
C HIS A 134 12.97 5.46 0.33
N LEU A 135 12.33 5.34 1.50
CA LEU A 135 13.02 5.46 2.80
C LEU A 135 14.22 4.51 2.93
N THR A 136 14.13 3.31 2.38
CA THR A 136 15.17 2.27 2.42
C THR A 136 16.30 2.48 1.41
N HIS A 137 16.32 3.62 0.73
CA HIS A 137 17.31 3.96 -0.30
C HIS A 137 18.18 5.16 0.13
N GLY A 138 18.52 5.22 1.42
CA GLY A 138 19.50 6.18 1.95
C GLY A 138 18.96 7.26 2.86
N SER A 139 17.68 7.20 3.26
CA SER A 139 17.14 8.15 4.23
C SER A 139 17.88 8.06 5.57
N ARG A 140 18.30 9.20 6.13
CA ARG A 140 19.08 9.29 7.38
C ARG A 140 18.37 8.67 8.61
N VAL A 141 17.05 8.56 8.56
CA VAL A 141 16.26 7.95 9.65
C VAL A 141 16.12 6.43 9.52
N ASN A 142 16.47 5.87 8.37
CA ASN A 142 16.36 4.43 8.04
C ASN A 142 17.74 3.72 8.15
N PHE A 143 17.75 2.38 8.24
CA PHE A 143 19.00 1.58 8.23
C PHE A 143 19.91 1.96 7.06
N SER A 144 19.32 2.22 5.89
CA SER A 144 20.05 2.52 4.66
C SER A 144 20.88 3.80 4.75
N GLY A 145 20.41 4.83 5.46
CA GLY A 145 21.16 6.08 5.65
C GLY A 145 21.95 6.15 6.96
N LYS A 146 21.64 5.27 7.92
CA LYS A 146 22.40 5.14 9.19
C LYS A 146 23.68 4.33 9.01
N TRP A 147 23.63 3.29 8.20
CA TRP A 147 24.73 2.32 8.08
C TRP A 147 25.58 2.52 6.82
N PHE A 148 25.08 3.21 5.80
CA PHE A 148 25.78 3.37 4.52
C PHE A 148 25.95 4.84 4.15
N HIS A 149 27.00 5.13 3.38
CA HIS A 149 27.22 6.47 2.81
C HIS A 149 26.41 6.61 1.53
N THR A 150 25.20 7.17 1.63
CA THR A 150 24.36 7.32 0.44
C THR A 150 24.71 8.59 -0.34
N VAL A 151 25.01 8.44 -1.62
CA VAL A 151 25.05 9.55 -2.58
C VAL A 151 23.70 9.60 -3.28
N GLY A 152 23.00 10.72 -3.12
CA GLY A 152 21.70 10.97 -3.72
C GLY A 152 21.82 11.39 -5.18
N TYR A 153 20.97 10.85 -6.06
CA TYR A 153 20.71 11.45 -7.38
C TYR A 153 19.28 12.00 -7.45
N THR A 154 19.11 13.06 -8.23
CA THR A 154 17.84 13.78 -8.40
C THR A 154 17.33 13.66 -9.83
N VAL A 155 16.14 14.20 -10.08
CA VAL A 155 15.60 14.44 -11.42
C VAL A 155 16.10 15.81 -11.97
N ARG A 156 15.80 16.15 -13.24
CA ARG A 156 16.23 17.42 -13.85
C ARG A 156 15.20 18.54 -13.66
N PRO A 157 15.60 19.74 -13.21
CA PRO A 157 14.69 20.87 -13.00
C PRO A 157 13.86 21.30 -14.24
N ASP A 158 14.29 20.96 -15.45
CA ASP A 158 13.71 21.44 -16.71
C ASP A 158 12.62 20.55 -17.33
N THR A 159 12.55 19.26 -16.95
CA THR A 159 11.74 18.24 -17.67
C THR A 159 10.85 17.37 -16.79
N GLU A 160 10.84 17.59 -15.47
CA GLU A 160 10.08 16.86 -14.42
C GLU A 160 8.53 17.01 -14.47
N LEU A 161 7.90 16.97 -15.64
CA LEU A 161 6.63 17.68 -15.86
C LEU A 161 5.39 17.14 -15.12
N ILE A 162 5.07 17.83 -14.02
CA ILE A 162 3.75 18.34 -13.65
C ILE A 162 3.83 19.88 -13.79
N ASP A 163 2.77 20.56 -14.21
CA ASP A 163 2.73 22.04 -14.23
C ASP A 163 2.65 22.58 -12.78
N TYR A 164 3.80 22.96 -12.24
CA TYR A 164 3.94 23.40 -10.86
C TYR A 164 3.48 24.84 -10.61
N ASP A 165 3.26 25.63 -11.67
CA ASP A 165 2.66 26.97 -11.52
C ASP A 165 1.15 26.83 -11.32
N GLU A 166 0.49 25.94 -12.07
CA GLU A 166 -0.92 25.57 -11.83
C GLU A 166 -1.12 24.89 -10.46
N ALA A 167 -0.20 24.00 -10.04
CA ALA A 167 -0.26 23.36 -8.73
C ALA A 167 0.00 24.32 -7.56
N ARG A 168 0.89 25.31 -7.73
CA ARG A 168 1.14 26.36 -6.72
C ARG A 168 -0.01 27.35 -6.59
N GLU A 169 -0.69 27.68 -7.68
CA GLU A 169 -1.87 28.57 -7.67
C GLU A 169 -3.04 28.01 -6.85
N VAL A 170 -3.10 26.68 -6.68
CA VAL A 170 -4.13 26.04 -5.82
C VAL A 170 -3.91 26.35 -4.34
N GLY A 171 -2.70 26.69 -3.88
CA GLY A 171 -2.45 27.19 -2.52
C GLY A 171 -2.75 26.20 -1.38
N VAL A 172 -2.75 24.89 -1.67
CA VAL A 172 -3.05 23.82 -0.70
C VAL A 172 -1.81 22.96 -0.49
N SER A 173 -1.39 22.75 0.76
CA SER A 173 -0.27 21.86 1.07
C SER A 173 -0.64 20.38 0.88
N GLY A 174 0.35 19.50 0.75
CA GLY A 174 0.12 18.06 0.62
C GLY A 174 -0.65 17.48 1.82
N VAL A 175 -0.33 17.92 3.04
CA VAL A 175 -1.06 17.52 4.25
C VAL A 175 -2.51 18.02 4.27
N ASP A 176 -2.77 19.24 3.79
CA ASP A 176 -4.13 19.76 3.67
C ASP A 176 -4.92 18.96 2.62
N ALA A 177 -4.32 18.68 1.47
CA ALA A 177 -4.93 17.89 0.40
C ALA A 177 -5.26 16.46 0.87
N GLU A 178 -4.32 15.80 1.57
CA GLU A 178 -4.51 14.48 2.18
C GLU A 178 -5.69 14.48 3.15
N SER A 179 -5.73 15.44 4.10
CA SER A 179 -6.80 15.53 5.10
C SER A 179 -8.17 15.86 4.50
N ARG A 180 -8.24 16.76 3.52
CA ARG A 180 -9.51 17.13 2.85
C ARG A 180 -10.06 15.97 2.02
N CYS A 181 -9.19 15.26 1.31
CA CYS A 181 -9.57 14.06 0.57
C CYS A 181 -10.05 12.94 1.51
N ASP A 182 -9.38 12.72 2.65
CA ASP A 182 -9.80 11.74 3.64
C ASP A 182 -11.21 12.04 4.18
N ALA A 183 -11.49 13.30 4.53
CA ALA A 183 -12.84 13.75 4.93
C ALA A 183 -13.91 13.54 3.84
N ALA A 184 -13.50 13.50 2.56
CA ALA A 184 -14.33 13.20 1.41
C ALA A 184 -14.36 11.71 1.03
N ARG A 185 -13.79 10.81 1.86
CA ARG A 185 -13.63 9.36 1.61
C ARG A 185 -12.75 9.02 0.40
N ILE A 186 -11.75 9.85 0.14
CA ILE A 186 -10.74 9.65 -0.90
C ILE A 186 -9.39 9.44 -0.20
N THR A 187 -8.93 8.20 -0.13
CA THR A 187 -7.68 7.86 0.55
C THR A 187 -6.51 7.99 -0.43
N LEU A 188 -5.64 8.97 -0.22
CA LEU A 188 -4.41 9.21 -0.98
C LEU A 188 -3.28 9.62 -0.02
N ASN A 189 -2.06 9.80 -0.51
CA ASN A 189 -0.92 10.21 0.34
C ASN A 189 -0.31 11.53 -0.10
N LYS A 190 0.03 12.42 0.84
CA LYS A 190 0.93 13.54 0.58
C LYS A 190 2.30 13.02 0.14
N ASN A 191 2.97 13.76 -0.72
CA ASN A 191 4.27 13.38 -1.25
C ASN A 191 5.09 14.62 -1.56
N ALA A 192 6.37 14.60 -1.20
CA ALA A 192 7.29 15.65 -1.60
C ALA A 192 7.40 15.68 -3.14
N ILE A 193 7.53 16.88 -3.69
CA ILE A 193 7.86 17.09 -5.10
C ILE A 193 9.35 17.42 -5.24
N PRO A 194 9.95 17.26 -6.43
CA PRO A 194 11.31 17.74 -6.66
C PRO A 194 11.47 19.21 -6.25
N TYR A 195 12.53 19.50 -5.48
CA TYR A 195 12.82 20.85 -4.97
C TYR A 195 11.69 21.44 -4.12
N ASP A 196 10.97 20.60 -3.38
CA ASP A 196 9.85 20.99 -2.53
C ASP A 196 10.22 22.15 -1.60
N PRO A 197 9.51 23.30 -1.66
CA PRO A 197 9.74 24.39 -0.71
C PRO A 197 9.26 24.04 0.71
N GLN A 198 8.42 23.01 0.87
CA GLN A 198 7.88 22.58 2.15
C GLN A 198 8.72 21.45 2.76
N PRO A 199 8.78 21.35 4.10
CA PRO A 199 9.45 20.23 4.76
C PRO A 199 8.68 18.91 4.50
N PRO A 200 9.36 17.75 4.56
CA PRO A 200 8.74 16.45 4.27
C PRO A 200 7.48 16.10 5.08
N ALA A 201 7.32 16.68 6.27
CA ALA A 201 6.14 16.47 7.11
C ALA A 201 4.87 17.16 6.56
N ILE A 202 5.03 18.20 5.74
CA ILE A 202 3.96 18.99 5.14
C ILE A 202 3.80 18.59 3.67
N ALA A 203 4.91 18.62 2.91
CA ALA A 203 4.99 18.42 1.46
C ALA A 203 4.12 19.39 0.63
N SER A 204 4.51 19.66 -0.61
CA SER A 204 3.70 20.47 -1.53
C SER A 204 2.81 19.66 -2.46
N GLY A 205 3.03 18.33 -2.56
CA GLY A 205 2.31 17.46 -3.49
C GLY A 205 1.52 16.33 -2.84
N ILE A 206 0.82 15.60 -3.70
CA ILE A 206 0.15 14.33 -3.40
C ILE A 206 0.58 13.28 -4.42
N ARG A 207 0.55 12.01 -4.01
CA ARG A 207 0.75 10.86 -4.89
C ARG A 207 -0.55 10.07 -4.96
N VAL A 208 -0.96 9.79 -6.19
CA VAL A 208 -2.21 9.12 -6.52
C VAL A 208 -1.88 7.92 -7.41
N GLY A 209 -2.49 6.77 -7.14
CA GLY A 209 -2.39 5.60 -7.98
C GLY A 209 -3.73 4.94 -8.24
N THR A 210 -3.83 4.29 -9.38
CA THR A 210 -5.03 3.60 -9.85
C THR A 210 -5.13 2.10 -9.54
N PRO A 211 -4.12 1.35 -9.00
CA PRO A 211 -4.25 -0.09 -8.80
C PRO A 211 -5.50 -0.54 -8.05
N GLY A 212 -5.80 0.08 -6.90
CA GLY A 212 -6.97 -0.27 -6.08
C GLY A 212 -8.29 -0.14 -6.83
N VAL A 213 -8.56 1.06 -7.36
CA VAL A 213 -9.79 1.34 -8.13
C VAL A 213 -9.89 0.55 -9.43
N THR A 214 -8.75 0.23 -10.07
CA THR A 214 -8.73 -0.63 -11.28
C THR A 214 -9.07 -2.07 -10.94
N THR A 215 -8.60 -2.59 -9.79
CA THR A 215 -8.98 -3.92 -9.28
C THR A 215 -10.47 -4.02 -9.01
N GLN A 216 -11.11 -2.92 -8.58
CA GLN A 216 -12.57 -2.83 -8.41
C GLN A 216 -13.34 -2.78 -9.75
N GLY A 217 -12.63 -2.65 -10.88
CA GLY A 217 -13.20 -2.68 -12.22
C GLY A 217 -13.43 -1.32 -12.87
N MET A 218 -13.08 -0.22 -12.20
CA MET A 218 -13.21 1.14 -12.75
C MET A 218 -12.32 1.35 -13.99
N ARG A 219 -12.81 2.12 -14.96
CA ARG A 219 -12.14 2.36 -16.25
C ARG A 219 -11.97 3.86 -16.50
N GLU A 220 -11.59 4.23 -17.72
CA GLU A 220 -11.26 5.61 -18.10
C GLU A 220 -12.43 6.58 -17.87
N GLY A 221 -13.67 6.11 -17.98
CA GLY A 221 -14.87 6.89 -17.68
C GLY A 221 -14.94 7.30 -16.21
N GLU A 222 -14.80 6.32 -15.32
CA GLU A 222 -14.79 6.51 -13.88
C GLU A 222 -13.58 7.32 -13.42
N MET A 223 -12.41 7.16 -14.06
CA MET A 223 -11.21 7.95 -13.72
C MET A 223 -11.44 9.46 -13.90
N ARG A 224 -12.23 9.88 -14.89
CA ARG A 224 -12.63 11.29 -15.04
C ARG A 224 -13.49 11.78 -13.88
N GLN A 225 -14.39 10.93 -13.39
CA GLN A 225 -15.24 11.25 -12.22
C GLN A 225 -14.39 11.33 -10.95
N VAL A 226 -13.50 10.35 -10.73
CA VAL A 226 -12.55 10.32 -9.60
C VAL A 226 -11.70 11.59 -9.59
N ALA A 227 -11.12 11.99 -10.73
CA ALA A 227 -10.33 13.21 -10.84
C ALA A 227 -11.15 14.47 -10.49
N THR A 228 -12.42 14.52 -10.91
CA THR A 228 -13.34 15.63 -10.60
C THR A 228 -13.66 15.72 -9.10
N LEU A 229 -13.96 14.57 -8.46
CA LEU A 229 -14.24 14.50 -7.03
C LEU A 229 -13.01 14.90 -6.20
N MET A 230 -11.82 14.40 -6.58
CA MET A 230 -10.56 14.74 -5.94
C MET A 230 -10.25 16.24 -6.05
N ALA A 231 -10.36 16.83 -7.25
CA ALA A 231 -10.10 18.25 -7.45
C ALA A 231 -11.03 19.14 -6.62
N ARG A 232 -12.30 18.74 -6.47
CA ARG A 232 -13.27 19.44 -5.59
C ARG A 232 -12.89 19.31 -4.12
N ALA A 233 -12.51 18.12 -3.66
CA ALA A 233 -12.11 17.88 -2.27
C ALA A 233 -10.88 18.72 -1.90
N VAL A 234 -9.82 18.67 -2.71
CA VAL A 234 -8.58 19.43 -2.48
C VAL A 234 -8.84 20.94 -2.35
N ARG A 235 -9.70 21.50 -3.21
CA ARG A 235 -10.03 22.93 -3.22
C ARG A 235 -11.01 23.37 -2.11
N THR A 236 -11.58 22.43 -1.37
CA THR A 236 -12.56 22.75 -0.32
C THR A 236 -11.86 22.97 1.01
N ASP A 237 -11.80 24.22 1.46
CA ASP A 237 -11.36 24.55 2.82
C ASP A 237 -12.45 24.16 3.84
N PRO A 238 -12.21 23.21 4.76
CA PRO A 238 -13.21 22.78 5.73
C PRO A 238 -13.57 23.87 6.75
N THR A 239 -12.71 24.88 6.92
CA THR A 239 -12.92 25.98 7.88
C THR A 239 -13.77 27.12 7.30
N ALA A 240 -13.94 27.16 5.98
CA ALA A 240 -14.80 28.12 5.31
C ALA A 240 -16.30 27.79 5.52
N PRO A 241 -17.20 28.78 5.50
CA PRO A 241 -18.64 28.55 5.60
C PRO A 241 -19.14 27.54 4.55
N GLY A 242 -19.74 26.44 4.98
CA GLY A 242 -20.23 25.36 4.11
C GLY A 242 -19.15 24.43 3.56
N GLY A 243 -17.89 24.58 3.98
CA GLY A 243 -16.78 23.70 3.57
C GLY A 243 -16.98 22.25 4.00
N ALA A 244 -17.26 22.04 5.29
CA ALA A 244 -17.57 20.70 5.82
C ALA A 244 -18.75 20.03 5.12
N ASP A 245 -19.84 20.77 4.87
CA ASP A 245 -21.01 20.26 4.15
C ASP A 245 -20.68 19.90 2.69
N THR A 246 -19.74 20.63 2.08
CA THR A 246 -19.27 20.35 0.73
C THR A 246 -18.45 19.06 0.68
N LEU A 247 -17.54 18.85 1.64
CA LEU A 247 -16.80 17.59 1.77
C LEU A 247 -17.74 16.40 2.04
N ALA A 248 -18.77 16.58 2.88
CA ALA A 248 -19.78 15.56 3.14
C ALA A 248 -20.60 15.20 1.89
N ARG A 249 -20.95 16.18 1.03
CA ARG A 249 -21.59 15.91 -0.27
C ARG A 249 -20.67 15.14 -1.20
N ILE A 250 -19.40 15.52 -1.28
CA ILE A 250 -18.41 14.78 -2.09
C ILE A 250 -18.28 13.35 -1.57
N ALA A 251 -18.26 13.13 -0.25
CA ALA A 251 -18.25 11.79 0.35
C ALA A 251 -19.49 10.96 -0.04
N GLY A 252 -20.66 11.60 -0.18
CA GLY A 252 -21.87 10.96 -0.70
C GLY A 252 -21.72 10.52 -2.16
N GLU A 253 -21.23 11.40 -3.02
CA GLU A 253 -20.98 11.09 -4.44
C GLU A 253 -19.90 10.00 -4.61
N VAL A 254 -18.88 10.02 -3.76
CA VAL A 254 -17.88 8.94 -3.67
C VAL A 254 -18.54 7.63 -3.29
N ALA A 255 -19.41 7.62 -2.27
CA ALA A 255 -20.13 6.44 -1.82
C ALA A 255 -21.02 5.85 -2.93
N GLU A 256 -21.68 6.71 -3.71
CA GLU A 256 -22.47 6.30 -4.88
C GLU A 256 -21.61 5.65 -5.97
N LEU A 257 -20.46 6.26 -6.29
CA LEU A 257 -19.52 5.71 -7.27
C LEU A 257 -19.00 4.34 -6.84
N VAL A 258 -18.48 4.21 -5.62
CA VAL A 258 -17.91 2.95 -5.13
C VAL A 258 -18.97 1.87 -4.91
N ALA A 259 -20.24 2.23 -4.69
CA ALA A 259 -21.33 1.26 -4.61
C ALA A 259 -21.55 0.50 -5.94
N ALA A 260 -21.25 1.14 -7.08
CA ALA A 260 -21.26 0.50 -8.39
C ALA A 260 -20.04 -0.41 -8.63
N PHE A 261 -18.97 -0.25 -7.84
CA PHE A 261 -17.69 -0.97 -7.96
C PHE A 261 -17.21 -1.46 -6.57
N PRO A 262 -17.97 -2.33 -5.89
CA PRO A 262 -17.72 -2.64 -4.50
C PRO A 262 -16.37 -3.34 -4.28
N ALA A 263 -15.60 -2.88 -3.29
CA ALA A 263 -14.44 -3.60 -2.79
C ALA A 263 -14.92 -4.89 -2.10
N TYR A 264 -14.61 -6.03 -2.72
CA TYR A 264 -15.16 -7.34 -2.36
C TYR A 264 -16.70 -7.42 -2.51
N ALA A 265 -17.22 -8.58 -2.90
CA ALA A 265 -18.67 -8.79 -3.04
C ALA A 265 -19.38 -8.52 -1.71
N ARG A 266 -20.57 -7.90 -1.77
CA ARG A 266 -21.45 -7.70 -0.61
C ARG A 266 -22.25 -8.95 -0.31
#